data_AF-X6M2C7-F1
#
_entry.id   AF-X6M2C7-F1
#
_cell.length_a   1.000
_cell.length_b   1.000
_cell.length_c   1.000
_cell.angle_alpha   90.00
_cell.angle_beta   90.00
_cell.angle_gamma   90.00
#
_symmetry.space_group_name_H-M   'P 1'
#
loop_
_entity.id
_entity.type
_entity.pdbx_description
1 polymer ?
#
loop_
_entity_poly.entity_id
_entity_poly.type
_entity_poly.pdbx_seq_one_letter_code
_entity_poly.pdbx_strand_id
1 'polypeptide(L)'
;MFNGHESVVYAVEYSQFLIKNNIGNSNVICSGSSDNTIRFWDIRSDKNELFMIKGDEKKDNGIVCLKFIVLKNKDKTKNVTYDLNLCYGSNNGLIRIWG
;
A
#
# COMPACT_ATOMS: atom_id res chain seq x y z
N MET A 1 17.06 3.14 -6.80
CA MET A 1 16.33 2.15 -7.59
C MET A 1 15.73 1.16 -6.60
N PHE A 2 14.42 0.92 -6.65
CA PHE A 2 13.73 -0.04 -5.79
C PHE A 2 13.54 -1.33 -6.61
N ASN A 3 14.28 -2.39 -6.29
CA ASN A 3 14.49 -3.53 -7.18
C ASN A 3 13.94 -4.86 -6.64
N GLY A 4 12.69 -4.88 -6.16
CA GLY A 4 12.07 -6.13 -5.67
C GLY A 4 11.05 -6.74 -6.62
N HIS A 5 10.41 -5.95 -7.48
CA HIS A 5 9.41 -6.49 -8.40
C HIS A 5 10.05 -7.37 -9.48
N GLU A 6 9.40 -8.48 -9.78
CA GLU A 6 9.85 -9.47 -10.76
C GLU A 6 9.24 -9.22 -12.15
N SER A 7 8.33 -8.25 -12.26
CA SER A 7 7.65 -7.89 -13.50
C SER A 7 7.30 -6.39 -13.54
N VAL A 8 6.56 -5.98 -14.56
CA VAL A 8 6.18 -4.59 -14.83
C VAL A 8 5.43 -3.99 -13.64
N VAL A 9 5.91 -2.84 -13.16
CA VAL A 9 5.25 -2.04 -12.14
C VAL A 9 4.23 -1.13 -12.81
N TYR A 10 2.95 -1.28 -12.46
CA TYR A 10 1.85 -0.51 -13.05
C TYR A 10 1.46 0.70 -12.20
N ALA A 11 1.60 0.59 -10.88
CA ALA A 11 1.13 1.60 -9.95
C ALA A 11 2.17 1.90 -8.88
N VAL A 12 2.25 3.17 -8.48
CA VAL A 12 3.02 3.64 -7.32
C VAL A 12 2.17 4.68 -6.61
N GLU A 13 2.09 4.61 -5.28
CA GLU A 13 1.41 5.61 -4.47
C GLU A 13 2.23 5.98 -3.23
N TYR A 14 2.21 7.26 -2.88
CA TYR A 14 2.83 7.74 -1.65
C TYR A 14 1.89 7.54 -0.47
N SER A 15 2.34 6.84 0.56
CA SER A 15 1.61 6.69 1.80
C SER A 15 1.88 7.88 2.71
N GLN A 16 0.91 8.78 2.82
CA GLN A 16 0.89 9.79 3.87
C GLN A 16 0.40 9.15 5.17
N PHE A 17 1.24 8.37 5.84
CA PHE A 17 0.95 7.93 7.20
C PHE A 17 0.90 9.16 8.11
N LEU A 18 -0.30 9.70 8.31
CA LEU A 18 -0.58 10.74 9.30
C LEU A 18 -0.69 10.11 10.70
N ILE A 19 0.29 9.30 11.10
CA ILE A 19 0.35 8.83 12.49
C ILE A 19 0.93 9.99 13.30
N LYS A 20 0.02 10.82 13.81
CA LYS A 20 0.32 11.98 14.65
C LYS A 20 0.73 11.55 16.06
N ASN A 21 1.79 10.75 16.16
CA ASN A 21 2.50 10.46 17.40
C ASN A 21 3.98 10.78 17.21
N ASN A 22 4.27 12.07 17.02
CA ASN A 22 5.53 12.79 17.31
C ASN A 22 6.90 12.20 16.94
N ILE A 23 6.99 11.14 16.13
CA ILE A 23 8.26 10.55 15.69
C ILE A 23 8.14 10.22 14.20
N GLY A 24 8.51 11.19 13.37
CA GLY A 24 8.87 10.99 11.96
C GLY A 24 7.72 10.68 11.02
N ASN A 25 7.39 11.64 10.13
CA ASN A 25 6.62 11.37 8.91
C ASN A 25 7.19 10.12 8.24
N SER A 26 6.47 9.00 8.18
CA SER A 26 7.00 7.83 7.49
C SER A 26 6.90 8.11 5.99
N ASN A 27 8.06 8.22 5.37
CA ASN A 27 8.19 8.50 3.96
C ASN A 27 8.13 7.15 3.24
N VAL A 28 6.94 6.57 3.16
CA VAL A 28 6.73 5.26 2.55
C VAL A 28 6.02 5.43 1.22
N ILE A 29 6.51 4.74 0.20
CA ILE A 29 5.74 4.52 -1.03
C ILE A 29 5.32 3.05 -1.08
N CYS A 30 4.21 2.76 -1.75
CA CYS A 30 3.88 1.40 -2.16
C CYS A 30 3.80 1.32 -3.68
N SER A 31 4.09 0.14 -4.21
CA SER A 31 4.06 -0.14 -5.65
C SER A 31 3.36 -1.45 -5.94
N GLY A 32 2.61 -1.51 -7.04
CA GLY A 32 1.85 -2.68 -7.50
C GLY A 32 2.33 -3.13 -8.88
N SER A 33 2.42 -4.43 -9.08
CA SER A 33 3.08 -5.03 -10.25
C SER A 33 2.30 -6.20 -10.86
N SER A 34 2.63 -6.50 -12.12
CA SER A 34 2.19 -7.70 -12.82
C SER A 34 2.67 -9.01 -12.17
N ASP A 35 3.68 -8.94 -11.29
CA ASP A 35 4.10 -10.08 -10.44
C ASP A 35 3.11 -10.40 -9.31
N ASN A 36 1.97 -9.69 -9.30
CA ASN A 36 0.89 -9.85 -8.35
C ASN A 36 1.27 -9.47 -6.91
N THR A 37 2.31 -8.67 -6.72
CA THR A 37 2.71 -8.16 -5.41
C THR A 37 2.45 -6.67 -5.27
N ILE A 38 2.20 -6.26 -4.03
CA ILE A 38 2.29 -4.87 -3.59
C ILE A 38 3.47 -4.76 -2.63
N ARG A 39 4.44 -3.92 -2.93
CA ARG A 39 5.66 -3.76 -2.12
C ARG A 39 5.71 -2.37 -1.51
N PHE A 40 6.14 -2.28 -0.25
CA PHE A 40 6.29 -1.03 0.49
C PHE A 40 7.76 -0.71 0.65
N TRP A 41 8.10 0.57 0.51
CA TRP A 41 9.48 1.04 0.47
C TRP A 41 9.66 2.24 1.36
N ASP A 42 10.72 2.26 2.16
CA ASP A 42 11.18 3.48 2.80
C ASP A 42 12.04 4.29 1.81
N ILE A 43 11.64 5.52 1.53
CA ILE A 43 12.38 6.39 0.62
C ILE A 43 13.50 7.20 1.32
N ARG A 44 13.58 7.17 2.66
CA ARG A 44 14.68 7.78 3.45
C ARG A 44 15.81 6.81 3.73
N SER A 45 15.48 5.55 3.98
CA SER A 45 16.47 4.48 4.11
C SER A 45 17.09 4.16 2.75
N ASP A 46 18.06 3.25 2.71
CA ASP A 46 18.83 2.87 1.51
C ASP A 46 18.01 2.11 0.45
N LYS A 47 16.72 2.47 0.30
CA LYS A 47 15.73 1.97 -0.64
C LYS A 47 15.32 0.52 -0.38
N ASN A 48 15.31 0.15 0.90
CA ASN A 48 14.94 -1.18 1.36
C ASN A 48 13.43 -1.41 1.24
N GLU A 49 13.09 -2.65 0.86
CA GLU A 49 11.74 -3.17 1.02
C GLU A 49 11.42 -3.25 2.51
N LEU A 50 10.29 -2.67 2.90
CA LEU A 50 9.77 -2.74 4.26
C LEU A 50 8.87 -3.95 4.44
N PHE A 51 7.98 -4.17 3.46
CA PHE A 51 6.93 -5.16 3.54
C PHE A 51 6.38 -5.47 2.14
N MET A 52 5.82 -6.67 1.98
CA MET A 52 5.23 -7.15 0.73
C MET A 52 3.89 -7.82 1.01
N ILE A 53 2.89 -7.48 0.20
CA ILE A 53 1.61 -8.18 0.11
C ILE A 53 1.61 -9.00 -1.18
N LYS A 54 1.27 -10.28 -1.08
CA LYS A 54 1.00 -11.12 -2.25
C LYS A 54 -0.49 -11.11 -2.55
N GLY A 55 -0.84 -10.75 -3.77
CA GLY A 55 -2.17 -10.97 -4.34
C GLY A 55 -2.42 -12.46 -4.60
N ASP A 56 -3.65 -12.79 -4.94
CA ASP A 56 -4.03 -14.15 -5.34
C ASP A 56 -3.62 -14.40 -6.79
N GLU A 57 -2.63 -15.28 -7.01
CA GLU A 57 -2.05 -15.54 -8.33
C GLU A 57 -3.09 -16.01 -9.36
N LYS A 58 -4.14 -16.72 -8.92
CA LYS A 58 -5.18 -17.24 -9.81
C LYS A 58 -6.26 -16.21 -10.09
N LYS A 59 -6.54 -15.32 -9.14
CA LYS A 59 -7.68 -14.40 -9.22
C LYS A 59 -7.33 -12.99 -9.62
N ASP A 60 -6.11 -12.52 -9.37
CA ASP A 60 -5.79 -11.10 -9.54
C ASP A 60 -5.10 -10.82 -10.89
N ASN A 61 -4.19 -11.70 -11.33
CA ASN A 61 -3.46 -11.55 -12.60
C ASN A 61 -2.71 -10.21 -12.72
N GLY A 62 -2.14 -9.74 -11.60
CA GLY A 62 -1.38 -8.49 -11.53
C GLY A 62 -2.16 -7.35 -10.90
N ILE A 63 -1.45 -6.49 -10.16
CA ILE A 63 -2.00 -5.32 -9.48
C ILE A 63 -1.80 -4.10 -10.38
N VAL A 64 -2.90 -3.45 -10.76
CA VAL A 64 -2.89 -2.37 -11.75
C VAL A 64 -3.14 -0.99 -11.18
N CYS A 65 -3.77 -0.90 -10.02
CA CYS A 65 -4.00 0.38 -9.36
C CYS A 65 -3.96 0.24 -7.84
N LEU A 66 -3.56 1.34 -7.20
CA LEU A 66 -3.46 1.49 -5.76
C LEU A 66 -4.18 2.78 -5.37
N LYS A 67 -4.92 2.73 -4.25
CA LYS A 67 -5.50 3.91 -3.64
C LYS A 67 -5.50 3.81 -2.12
N PHE A 68 -4.77 4.69 -1.45
CA PHE A 68 -4.98 4.90 -0.02
C PHE A 68 -6.30 5.61 0.22
N ILE A 69 -7.09 5.06 1.15
CA ILE A 69 -8.35 5.63 1.62
C ILE A 69 -8.29 5.75 3.15
N VAL A 70 -8.87 6.85 3.64
CA VAL A 70 -9.02 7.07 5.08
C VAL A 70 -10.44 6.69 5.46
N LEU A 71 -10.59 5.64 6.25
CA LEU A 71 -11.88 5.26 6.82
C LEU A 71 -12.00 5.82 8.23
N LYS A 72 -13.12 6.49 8.51
CA LYS A 72 -13.44 6.97 9.86
C LYS A 72 -14.15 5.86 10.61
N ASN A 73 -13.48 5.27 11.61
CA ASN A 73 -14.20 4.46 12.58
C ASN A 73 -15.06 5.36 13.46
N LYS A 74 -16.33 4.98 13.64
CA LYS A 74 -17.29 5.68 14.50
C LYS A 74 -17.14 5.30 15.98
N ASP A 75 -15.91 5.08 16.45
CA ASP A 75 -15.72 4.78 17.87
C ASP A 75 -15.84 6.05 18.71
N LYS A 76 -16.73 5.99 19.71
CA LYS A 76 -17.15 7.07 20.62
C LYS A 76 -16.09 7.47 21.66
N THR A 77 -14.85 7.03 21.51
CA THR A 77 -13.77 7.33 22.45
C THR A 77 -12.90 8.45 21.88
N LYS A 78 -12.47 9.37 22.74
CA LYS A 78 -11.95 10.71 22.40
C LYS A 78 -10.58 10.73 21.67
N ASN A 79 -10.17 9.64 21.03
CA ASN A 79 -8.97 9.57 20.20
C ASN A 79 -9.38 9.07 18.82
N VAL A 80 -9.61 9.99 17.87
CA VAL A 80 -9.90 9.62 16.47
C VAL A 80 -8.66 8.98 15.87
N THR A 81 -8.58 7.65 15.92
CA THR A 81 -7.61 6.86 15.15
C THR A 81 -8.15 6.73 13.73
N TYR A 82 -7.38 7.20 12.76
CA TYR A 82 -7.68 6.99 11.35
C TYR A 82 -7.05 5.67 10.93
N ASP A 83 -7.88 4.70 10.55
CA ASP A 83 -7.40 3.45 9.96
C ASP A 83 -7.13 3.72 8.48
N LEU A 84 -5.86 3.75 8.12
CA LEU A 84 -5.42 3.92 6.75
C LEU A 84 -5.59 2.59 6.03
N ASN A 85 -6.51 2.53 5.08
CA ASN A 85 -6.77 1.34 4.29
C ASN A 85 -6.19 1.53 2.88
N LEU A 86 -5.67 0.46 2.29
CA LEU A 86 -5.19 0.42 0.92
C LEU A 86 -6.21 -0.34 0.06
N CYS A 87 -6.86 0.38 -0.85
CA CYS A 87 -7.60 -0.21 -1.95
C CYS A 87 -6.65 -0.55 -3.09
N TYR A 88 -6.85 -1.69 -3.73
CA TYR A 88 -6.10 -2.04 -4.93
C TYR A 88 -6.96 -2.82 -5.92
N GLY A 89 -6.73 -2.56 -7.19
CA GLY A 89 -7.41 -3.21 -8.30
C GLY A 89 -6.50 -4.15 -9.06
N SER A 90 -7.08 -5.24 -9.55
CA SER A 90 -6.36 -6.25 -10.32
C SER A 90 -6.88 -6.35 -11.76
N ASN A 91 -6.08 -6.93 -12.66
CA ASN A 91 -6.43 -7.08 -14.08
C ASN A 91 -7.74 -7.84 -14.32
N ASN A 92 -8.10 -8.74 -13.41
CA ASN A 92 -9.34 -9.52 -13.49
C ASN A 92 -10.58 -8.77 -12.98
N GLY A 93 -10.46 -7.47 -12.71
CA GLY A 93 -11.58 -6.61 -12.31
C GLY A 93 -11.95 -6.67 -10.83
N LEU A 94 -11.16 -7.37 -10.00
CA LEU A 94 -11.38 -7.39 -8.56
C LEU A 94 -10.81 -6.12 -7.91
N ILE A 95 -11.58 -5.56 -6.98
CA ILE A 95 -11.13 -4.50 -6.07
C ILE A 95 -11.07 -5.10 -4.68
N ARG A 96 -9.92 -4.96 -4.01
CA ARG A 96 -9.70 -5.46 -2.66
C ARG A 96 -9.29 -4.31 -1.75
N ILE A 97 -9.54 -4.48 -0.46
CA ILE A 97 -9.17 -3.52 0.59
C ILE A 97 -8.26 -4.27 1.57
N TRP A 98 -7.14 -3.65 1.91
CA TRP A 98 -6.22 -4.09 2.95
C TRP A 98 -6.16 -3.03 4.05
N GLY A 99 -6.40 -3.40 5.30
CA GLY A 99 -6.41 -2.50 6.46
C GLY A 99 -6.82 -3.23 7.73
#